data_AF-R7ND53-F1
#
_entry.id   AF-R7ND53-F1
#
_cell.length_a   1.000
_cell.length_b   1.000
_cell.length_c   1.000
_cell.angle_alpha   90.00
_cell.angle_beta   90.00
_cell.angle_gamma   90.00
#
_symmetry.space_group_name_H-M   'P 1'
#
loop_
_entity.id
_entity.type
_entity.pdbx_description
1 polymer ?
#
loop_
_entity_poly.entity_id
_entity_poly.type
_entity_poly.pdbx_seq_one_letter_code
_entity_poly.pdbx_strand_id
1 'polypeptide(L)' 'MARKTTSLKVAKKASKVLRDGRTSKTNKSIAASALSQREKNRK' A
#
# COMPACT_ATOMS: atom_id res chain seq x y z
N MET A 1 18.96 -5.14 -11.27
CA MET A 1 17.69 -4.39 -11.11
C MET A 1 17.53 -3.99 -9.64
N ALA A 2 17.38 -2.70 -9.33
CA ALA A 2 17.12 -2.27 -7.96
C ALA A 2 15.70 -2.70 -7.53
N ARG A 3 15.57 -3.34 -6.35
CA ARG A 3 14.28 -3.65 -5.74
C ARG A 3 13.62 -2.34 -5.29
N LYS A 4 12.72 -1.81 -6.11
CA LYS A 4 11.91 -0.62 -5.78
C LYS A 4 10.75 -1.08 -4.90
N THR A 5 10.80 -0.71 -3.63
CA THR A 5 9.82 -1.17 -2.64
C THR A 5 9.10 0.01 -2.03
N THR A 6 7.83 -0.20 -1.68
CA THR A 6 7.06 0.80 -0.98
C THR A 6 7.52 0.90 0.47
N SER A 7 7.87 2.11 0.90
CA SER A 7 8.31 2.37 2.27
C SER A 7 7.19 2.11 3.30
N LEU A 8 7.59 1.79 4.55
CA LEU A 8 6.65 1.50 5.64
C LEU A 8 5.64 2.63 5.90
N LYS A 9 6.06 3.89 5.73
CA LYS A 9 5.19 5.07 5.93
C LYS A 9 4.05 5.09 4.91
N VAL A 10 4.37 4.84 3.63
CA VAL A 10 3.38 4.80 2.55
C VAL A 10 2.45 3.61 2.71
N ALA A 11 2.98 2.45 3.08
CA ALA A 11 2.16 1.26 3.33
C ALA A 11 1.18 1.45 4.50
N LYS A 12 1.58 2.10 5.60
CA LYS A 12 0.68 2.44 6.70
C LYS A 12 -0.47 3.35 6.24
N LYS A 13 -0.18 4.37 5.44
CA LYS A 13 -1.21 5.26 4.86
C LYS A 13 -2.14 4.50 3.92
N ALA A 14 -1.60 3.67 3.03
CA ALA A 14 -2.37 2.85 2.11
C ALA A 14 -3.31 1.88 2.85
N SER A 15 -2.83 1.25 3.93
CA SER A 15 -3.67 0.41 4.79
C SER A 15 -4.82 1.19 5.44
N LYS A 16 -4.56 2.44 5.87
CA LYS A 16 -5.61 3.33 6.39
C LYS A 16 -6.63 3.67 5.32
N VAL A 17 -6.20 3.98 4.09
CA VAL A 17 -7.08 4.27 2.94
C VAL A 17 -8.00 3.09 2.64
N LEU A 18 -7.48 1.86 2.67
CA LEU A 18 -8.29 0.65 2.45
C LEU A 18 -9.34 0.41 3.54
N ARG A 19 -8.99 0.72 4.79
CA ARG A 19 -9.87 0.55 5.96
C ARG A 19 -10.88 1.69 6.11
N ASP A 20 -10.61 2.84 5.49
CA ASP A 20 -11.50 3.99 5.51
C ASP A 20 -12.68 3.77 4.55
N GLY A 21 -13.89 3.78 5.09
CA GLY A 21 -15.14 3.64 4.35
C GLY A 21 -15.44 4.83 3.42
N ARG A 22 -14.78 5.98 3.61
CA ARG A 22 -15.01 7.22 2.87
C ARG A 22 -14.17 7.33 1.59
N THR A 23 -13.32 6.35 1.29
CA THR A 23 -12.41 6.40 0.14
C THR A 23 -13.01 5.75 -1.11
N SER A 24 -12.88 6.42 -2.25
CA SER A 24 -13.38 5.94 -3.54
C SER A 24 -12.66 4.67 -4.01
N LYS A 25 -13.33 3.88 -4.86
CA LYS A 25 -12.81 2.62 -5.43
C LYS A 25 -11.42 2.78 -6.09
N THR A 26 -11.20 3.89 -6.79
CA THR A 26 -9.92 4.23 -7.42
C THR A 26 -8.80 4.38 -6.38
N ASN A 27 -9.05 5.10 -5.28
CA ASN A 27 -8.07 5.31 -4.22
C ASN A 27 -7.74 3.99 -3.51
N LYS A 28 -8.74 3.12 -3.31
CA LYS A 28 -8.53 1.78 -2.77
C LYS A 28 -7.67 0.92 -3.69
N SER A 29 -7.89 0.99 -5.01
CA SER A 29 -7.06 0.28 -5.98
C SER A 29 -5.59 0.71 -5.92
N ILE A 30 -5.34 2.02 -5.93
CA ILE A 30 -3.97 2.59 -5.82
C ILE A 30 -3.31 2.17 -4.51
N ALA A 31 -4.05 2.24 -3.39
CA ALA A 31 -3.56 1.81 -2.09
C ALA A 31 -3.23 0.31 -2.05
N ALA A 32 -4.04 -0.53 -2.69
CA ALA A 32 -3.77 -1.96 -2.81
C ALA A 32 -2.50 -2.24 -3.65
N SER A 33 -2.31 -1.54 -4.79
CA SER A 33 -1.10 -1.64 -5.60
C SER A 33 0.15 -1.26 -4.81
N ALA A 34 0.09 -0.18 -4.02
CA ALA A 34 1.19 0.24 -3.17
C ALA A 34 1.52 -0.78 -2.06
N LEU A 35 0.51 -1.47 -1.52
CA LEU A 35 0.75 -2.56 -0.55
C LEU A 35 1.33 -3.80 -1.21
N SER A 36 0.97 -4.10 -2.45
CA SER A 36 1.53 -5.23 -3.21
C SER A 36 3.00 -5.03 -3.56
N GLN A 37 3.42 -3.78 -3.77
CA GLN A 37 4.82 -3.41 -4.04
C GLN A 37 5.68 -3.29 -2.77
N ARG A 38 5.07 -3.41 -1.58
CA ARG A 38 5.83 -3.49 -0.33
C ARG A 38 6.42 -4.89 -0.20
N GLU A 39 7.72 -4.95 0.07
CA GLU A 39 8.34 -6.21 0.47
C GLU A 39 7.78 -6.69 1.81
N LYS A 40 7.21 -7.90 1.78
CA LYS A 40 6.95 -8.65 3.00
C LYS A 40 8.29 -9.13 3.49
N ASN A 41 8.73 -8.60 4.63
CA ASN A 41 9.83 -9.19 5.39
C ASN A 41 9.32 -10.55 5.89
N ARG A 42 9.38 -11.58 5.03
CA ARG A 42 9.22 -12.98 5.43
C ARG A 42 10.56 -13.37 6.04
N LYS A 43 10.57 -13.50 7.36
CA LYS A 43 11.63 -14.17 8.09
C LYS A 43 11.37 -15.67 8.07
#